data_AF-A0A1I1MYP8-F1
#
_entry.id   AF-A0A1I1MYP8-F1
#
_cell.length_a   1.000
_cell.length_b   1.000
_cell.length_c   1.000
_cell.angle_alpha   90.00
_cell.angle_beta   90.00
_cell.angle_gamma   90.00
#
_symmetry.space_group_name_H-M   'P 1'
#
loop_
_entity.id
_entity.type
_entity.pdbx_description
1 polymer ?
#
loop_
_entity_poly.entity_id
_entity_poly.type
_entity_poly.pdbx_seq_one_letter_code
_entity_poly.pdbx_strand_id
1 'polypeptide(L)'
;MNNRISEKNGVKSNNADTKETNTKVTGIKVIEHDNSLKLSFYAGSGIGLLLGIIMGTSMTPVVATMFASLTTLLAAILGLNDTNFTNAKAVRIGSFGFTCVIGTILGLIVRSHNVFSPSLTSLQEKYMAVGFSEKQVLDFIAQKEFGISIQANSVVAAQGEIALKNKLHSNPSLNFNSNSKLRETKIKPLVMANSQVIKQHSSVLFSAPVELSGCDEVESTDASLPLEEVLNNFELTGGVWEELAAVVSTEVAQDKQKLLMLTIKDAVCMIDQVKMESCEALTPLFAQISYQSLLAVVIDYNETWQTVATAIDNSTLDEYDRLLSLRLAKNTLCGF
;
A
#
# COMPACT_ATOMS: atom_id res chain seq x y z
N MET A 1 -37.29 5.42 -42.16
CA MET A 1 -37.88 5.85 -40.87
C MET A 1 -36.80 6.65 -40.14
N ASN A 2 -36.58 7.92 -40.48
CA ASN A 2 -37.24 9.11 -39.93
C ASN A 2 -37.23 9.18 -38.40
N ASN A 3 -36.28 9.94 -37.82
CA ASN A 3 -36.64 11.12 -37.02
C ASN A 3 -35.41 12.02 -36.76
N ARG A 4 -35.43 13.21 -37.37
CA ARG A 4 -34.68 14.40 -36.97
C ARG A 4 -35.46 15.06 -35.84
N ILE A 5 -34.80 15.42 -34.75
CA ILE A 5 -35.31 16.44 -33.82
C ILE A 5 -34.28 17.56 -33.77
N SER A 6 -34.73 18.70 -34.29
CA SER A 6 -34.04 19.98 -34.38
C SER A 6 -34.58 20.84 -33.25
N GLU A 7 -33.80 21.07 -32.19
CA GLU A 7 -34.18 22.00 -31.13
C GLU A 7 -33.44 23.33 -31.29
N LYS A 8 -34.17 24.30 -31.85
CA LYS A 8 -33.79 25.72 -31.88
C LYS A 8 -34.21 26.35 -30.56
N ASN A 9 -33.26 26.66 -29.68
CA ASN A 9 -33.52 27.56 -28.56
C ASN A 9 -32.82 28.90 -28.81
N GLY A 10 -33.63 29.86 -29.28
CA GLY A 10 -33.27 31.27 -29.41
C GLY A 10 -33.32 31.95 -28.05
N VAL A 11 -32.16 32.37 -27.55
CA VAL A 11 -32.06 33.21 -26.36
C VAL A 11 -32.15 34.68 -26.81
N LYS A 12 -33.23 35.34 -26.37
CA LYS A 12 -33.48 36.77 -26.54
C LYS A 12 -32.38 37.58 -25.85
N SER A 13 -31.69 38.39 -26.64
CA SER A 13 -30.85 39.50 -26.18
C SER A 13 -31.75 40.63 -25.68
N ASN A 14 -31.70 40.89 -24.37
CA ASN A 14 -32.30 42.07 -23.77
C ASN A 14 -31.21 43.12 -23.57
N ASN A 15 -31.19 44.12 -24.47
CA ASN A 15 -30.53 45.40 -24.26
C ASN A 15 -31.20 46.12 -23.09
N ALA A 16 -30.46 46.31 -22.00
CA ALA A 16 -30.79 47.26 -20.97
C ALA A 16 -29.75 48.38 -20.97
N ASP A 17 -30.14 49.49 -21.59
CA ASP A 17 -29.53 50.81 -21.46
C ASP A 17 -29.24 51.13 -19.99
N THR A 18 -27.97 51.04 -19.59
CA THR A 18 -27.52 51.57 -18.32
C THR A 18 -26.85 52.91 -18.60
N LYS A 19 -27.63 53.97 -18.37
CA LYS A 19 -27.21 55.38 -18.39
C LYS A 19 -25.89 55.59 -17.63
N GLU A 20 -24.92 56.13 -18.34
CA GLU A 20 -23.76 56.83 -17.78
C GLU A 20 -24.19 57.88 -16.76
N THR A 21 -23.90 57.66 -15.49
CA THR A 21 -23.69 58.75 -14.53
C THR A 21 -22.20 59.01 -14.42
N ASN A 22 -21.76 60.04 -15.15
CA ASN A 22 -20.45 60.67 -15.08
C ASN A 22 -20.22 61.27 -13.68
N THR A 23 -19.75 60.45 -12.73
CA THR A 23 -19.23 60.95 -11.45
C THR A 23 -17.72 61.11 -11.60
N LYS A 24 -17.33 62.33 -11.98
CA LYS A 24 -15.96 62.81 -12.06
C LYS A 24 -15.33 62.86 -10.65
N VAL A 25 -14.90 61.71 -10.13
CA VAL A 25 -14.06 61.59 -8.93
C VAL A 25 -12.60 61.78 -9.34
N THR A 26 -12.24 63.04 -9.61
CA THR A 26 -10.84 63.47 -9.69
C THR A 26 -10.39 63.85 -8.29
N GLY A 27 -9.53 63.05 -7.64
CA GLY A 27 -8.89 63.55 -6.41
C GLY A 27 -8.18 62.58 -5.47
N ILE A 28 -8.19 61.26 -5.67
CA ILE A 28 -7.42 60.31 -4.83
C ILE A 28 -6.83 59.25 -5.76
N LYS A 29 -5.62 59.44 -6.30
CA LYS A 29 -5.09 58.51 -7.31
C LYS A 29 -3.61 58.14 -7.22
N VAL A 30 -2.88 58.43 -6.13
CA VAL A 30 -1.43 58.18 -6.15
C VAL A 30 -0.86 57.47 -4.90
N ILE A 31 -1.59 57.32 -3.78
CA ILE A 31 -1.02 56.69 -2.56
C ILE A 31 -1.51 55.25 -2.33
N GLU A 32 -2.51 54.78 -3.07
CA GLU A 32 -3.12 53.44 -2.86
C GLU A 32 -2.35 52.29 -3.54
N HIS A 33 -1.52 52.60 -4.53
CA HIS A 33 -0.86 51.59 -5.37
C HIS A 33 0.17 50.75 -4.58
N ASP A 34 0.92 51.37 -3.66
CA ASP A 34 1.99 50.69 -2.91
C ASP A 34 1.46 49.71 -1.86
N ASN A 35 0.32 50.03 -1.23
CA ASN A 35 -0.30 49.16 -0.23
C ASN A 35 -0.91 47.91 -0.88
N SER A 36 -1.50 48.04 -2.07
CA SER A 36 -2.05 46.91 -2.83
C SER A 36 -0.98 45.90 -3.25
N LEU A 37 0.23 46.38 -3.55
CA LEU A 37 1.35 45.56 -3.98
C LEU A 37 1.97 44.80 -2.80
N LYS A 38 2.18 45.46 -1.66
CA LYS A 38 2.62 44.81 -0.41
C LYS A 38 1.64 43.74 0.05
N LEU A 39 0.34 44.05 0.06
CA LEU A 39 -0.69 43.09 0.45
C LEU A 39 -0.70 41.86 -0.48
N SER A 40 -0.54 42.08 -1.78
CA SER A 40 -0.48 41.00 -2.78
C SER A 40 0.75 40.12 -2.59
N PHE A 41 1.90 40.71 -2.25
CA PHE A 41 3.13 39.98 -1.94
C PHE A 41 2.94 39.06 -0.73
N TYR A 42 2.44 39.57 0.40
CA TYR A 42 2.22 38.78 1.61
C TYR A 42 1.17 37.70 1.43
N ALA A 43 0.09 37.98 0.70
CA ALA A 43 -0.95 37.00 0.40
C ALA A 43 -0.40 35.80 -0.40
N GLY A 44 0.34 36.07 -1.48
CA GLY A 44 0.99 35.00 -2.25
C GLY A 44 2.04 34.26 -1.43
N SER A 45 2.90 35.00 -0.74
CA SER A 45 3.99 34.46 0.07
C SER A 45 3.50 33.51 1.17
N GLY A 46 2.46 33.88 1.91
CA GLY A 46 1.93 33.08 3.03
C GLY A 46 1.29 31.78 2.57
N ILE A 47 0.44 31.84 1.54
CA ILE A 47 -0.21 30.65 0.97
C ILE A 47 0.84 29.71 0.36
N GLY A 48 1.80 30.26 -0.38
CA GLY A 48 2.88 29.49 -1.00
C GLY A 48 3.74 28.77 0.04
N LEU A 49 4.20 29.48 1.07
CA LEU A 49 5.02 28.88 2.14
C LEU A 49 4.27 27.75 2.86
N LEU A 50 3.00 27.98 3.22
CA LEU A 50 2.18 27.00 3.91
C LEU A 50 1.95 25.74 3.06
N LEU A 51 1.59 25.91 1.78
CA LEU A 51 1.41 24.80 0.85
C LEU A 51 2.72 24.04 0.61
N GLY A 52 3.83 24.75 0.45
CA GLY A 52 5.15 24.17 0.25
C GLY A 52 5.58 23.29 1.43
N ILE A 53 5.40 23.77 2.67
CA ILE A 53 5.73 22.99 3.89
C ILE A 53 4.88 21.73 3.97
N ILE A 54 3.57 21.82 3.70
CA ILE A 54 2.68 20.65 3.74
C ILE A 54 3.09 19.64 2.66
N MET A 55 3.39 20.09 1.44
CA MET A 55 3.90 19.21 0.38
C MET A 55 5.23 18.54 0.75
N GLY A 56 6.19 19.30 1.29
CA GLY A 56 7.51 18.77 1.66
C GLY A 56 7.47 17.80 2.85
N THR A 57 6.46 17.90 3.72
CA THR A 57 6.31 17.01 4.88
C THR A 57 5.51 15.74 4.59
N SER A 58 4.62 15.74 3.59
CA SER A 58 3.77 14.59 3.28
C SER A 58 4.54 13.36 2.76
N MET A 59 4.28 12.18 3.32
CA MET A 59 4.89 10.90 2.92
C MET A 59 4.12 10.19 1.80
N THR A 60 2.85 10.53 1.57
CA THR A 60 1.94 9.71 0.76
C THR A 60 1.69 10.29 -0.64
N PRO A 61 1.79 9.48 -1.72
CA PRO A 61 1.49 9.90 -3.09
C PRO A 61 0.07 10.48 -3.27
N VAL A 62 -0.89 10.00 -2.47
CA VAL A 62 -2.30 10.44 -2.49
C VAL A 62 -2.44 11.92 -2.10
N VAL A 63 -1.59 12.42 -1.22
CA VAL A 63 -1.64 13.83 -0.81
C VAL A 63 -1.10 14.73 -1.93
N ALA A 64 -0.12 14.26 -2.70
CA ALA A 64 0.39 14.99 -3.85
C ALA A 64 -0.67 15.17 -4.96
N THR A 65 -1.47 14.14 -5.24
CA THR A 65 -2.55 14.23 -6.25
C THR A 65 -3.66 15.18 -5.80
N MET A 66 -4.06 15.11 -4.53
CA MET A 66 -5.01 16.06 -3.95
C MET A 66 -4.50 17.49 -4.04
N PHE A 67 -3.24 17.74 -3.72
CA PHE A 67 -2.67 19.07 -3.84
C PHE A 67 -2.47 19.54 -5.28
N ALA A 68 -2.19 18.65 -6.23
CA ALA A 68 -2.14 19.00 -7.65
C ALA A 68 -3.51 19.50 -8.15
N SER A 69 -4.60 18.84 -7.73
CA SER A 69 -5.96 19.27 -8.04
C SER A 69 -6.29 20.64 -7.42
N LEU A 70 -5.95 20.84 -6.14
CA LEU A 70 -6.15 22.11 -5.43
C LEU A 70 -5.30 23.23 -6.05
N THR A 71 -4.08 22.94 -6.46
CA THR A 71 -3.19 23.91 -7.12
C THR A 71 -3.77 24.34 -8.48
N THR A 72 -4.35 23.40 -9.23
CA THR A 72 -5.04 23.71 -10.50
C THR A 72 -6.25 24.62 -10.27
N LEU A 73 -7.05 24.33 -9.23
CA LEU A 73 -8.17 25.18 -8.84
C LEU A 73 -7.71 26.58 -8.38
N LEU A 74 -6.63 26.66 -7.59
CA LEU A 74 -6.04 27.92 -7.16
C LEU A 74 -5.48 28.72 -8.34
N ALA A 75 -4.87 28.06 -9.32
CA ALA A 75 -4.41 28.71 -10.55
C ALA A 75 -5.57 29.34 -11.33
N ALA A 76 -6.72 28.65 -11.42
CA ALA A 76 -7.93 29.19 -12.02
C ALA A 76 -8.49 30.39 -11.22
N ILE A 77 -8.56 30.29 -9.89
CA ILE A 77 -9.08 31.36 -9.00
C ILE A 77 -8.14 32.57 -8.94
N LEU A 78 -6.82 32.38 -9.08
CA LEU A 78 -5.84 33.45 -9.12
C LEU A 78 -5.89 34.27 -10.41
N GLY A 79 -6.78 33.90 -11.35
CA GLY A 79 -7.09 34.72 -12.52
C GLY A 79 -6.05 34.61 -13.62
N LEU A 80 -5.39 33.45 -13.76
CA LEU A 80 -4.58 33.12 -14.95
C LEU A 80 -5.40 33.20 -16.26
N ASN A 81 -6.74 33.17 -16.16
CA ASN A 81 -7.65 33.27 -17.31
C ASN A 81 -8.13 34.71 -17.61
N ASP A 82 -7.67 35.73 -16.88
CA ASP A 82 -8.05 37.11 -17.19
C ASP A 82 -7.13 37.71 -18.27
N THR A 83 -7.71 38.35 -19.27
CA THR A 83 -6.98 39.09 -20.32
C THR A 83 -6.26 40.34 -19.81
N ASN A 84 -6.62 40.84 -18.63
CA ASN A 84 -6.02 42.02 -18.00
C ASN A 84 -5.09 41.61 -16.85
N PHE A 85 -3.80 41.50 -17.16
CA PHE A 85 -2.75 41.16 -16.20
C PHE A 85 -2.27 42.43 -15.48
N THR A 86 -2.55 42.54 -14.18
CA THR A 86 -2.11 43.69 -13.35
C THR A 86 -0.84 43.35 -12.57
N ASN A 87 -0.04 44.35 -12.23
CA ASN A 87 1.19 44.17 -11.44
C ASN A 87 0.93 43.48 -10.09
N ALA A 88 -0.22 43.74 -9.46
CA ALA A 88 -0.60 43.09 -8.20
C ALA A 88 -0.83 41.58 -8.36
N LYS A 89 -1.45 41.14 -9.46
CA LYS A 89 -1.62 39.71 -9.79
C LYS A 89 -0.28 39.04 -10.08
N ALA A 90 0.57 39.71 -10.86
CA ALA A 90 1.92 39.25 -11.17
C ALA A 90 2.74 38.99 -9.90
N VAL A 91 2.75 39.96 -8.98
CA VAL A 91 3.46 39.88 -7.70
C VAL A 91 2.91 38.76 -6.82
N ARG A 92 1.57 38.58 -6.77
CA ARG A 92 0.95 37.50 -5.99
C ARG A 92 1.33 36.12 -6.51
N ILE A 93 1.29 35.90 -7.82
CA ILE A 93 1.64 34.61 -8.44
C ILE A 93 3.13 34.33 -8.29
N GLY A 94 3.97 35.35 -8.52
CA GLY A 94 5.42 35.24 -8.38
C GLY A 94 5.84 34.95 -6.93
N SER A 95 5.29 35.67 -5.95
CA SER A 95 5.61 35.45 -4.54
C SER A 95 5.12 34.10 -4.04
N PHE A 96 3.94 33.64 -4.50
CA PHE A 96 3.43 32.30 -4.22
C PHE A 96 4.37 31.19 -4.70
N GLY A 97 4.79 31.23 -5.97
CA GLY A 97 5.68 30.20 -6.52
C GLY A 97 7.04 30.16 -5.82
N PHE A 98 7.64 31.33 -5.59
CA PHE A 98 8.94 31.43 -4.93
C PHE A 98 8.90 30.91 -3.49
N THR A 99 7.91 31.33 -2.68
CA THR A 99 7.83 30.86 -1.29
C THR A 99 7.34 29.42 -1.19
N CYS A 100 6.62 28.90 -2.18
CA CYS A 100 6.28 27.49 -2.26
C CYS A 100 7.54 26.62 -2.35
N VAL A 101 8.48 26.95 -3.24
CA VAL A 101 9.76 26.22 -3.35
C VAL A 101 10.55 26.27 -2.03
N ILE A 102 10.63 27.45 -1.41
CA ILE A 102 11.28 27.60 -0.09
C ILE A 102 10.58 26.74 0.96
N GLY A 103 9.25 26.77 1.00
CA GLY A 103 8.43 25.98 1.92
C GLY A 103 8.64 24.48 1.72
N THR A 104 8.74 24.01 0.49
CA THR A 104 9.04 22.60 0.17
C THR A 104 10.42 22.19 0.66
N ILE A 105 11.45 23.01 0.42
CA ILE A 105 12.80 22.74 0.93
C ILE A 105 12.79 22.72 2.47
N LEU A 106 12.12 23.67 3.11
CA LEU A 106 11.98 23.70 4.58
C LEU A 106 11.24 22.46 5.10
N GLY A 107 10.14 22.06 4.47
CA GLY A 107 9.39 20.86 4.83
C GLY A 107 10.23 19.59 4.69
N LEU A 108 11.04 19.51 3.62
CA LEU A 108 11.98 18.42 3.40
C LEU A 108 13.07 18.40 4.48
N ILE A 109 13.67 19.54 4.82
CA ILE A 109 14.70 19.65 5.87
C ILE A 109 14.14 19.25 7.24
N VAL A 110 12.96 19.76 7.59
CA VAL A 110 12.25 19.44 8.84
C VAL A 110 12.03 17.94 8.97
N ARG A 111 11.64 17.30 7.87
CA ARG A 111 11.45 15.85 7.79
C ARG A 111 12.77 15.09 7.86
N SER A 112 13.77 15.47 7.07
CA SER A 112 15.06 14.78 6.97
C SER A 112 15.89 14.87 8.24
N HIS A 113 15.76 15.95 9.01
CA HIS A 113 16.48 16.13 10.26
C HIS A 113 15.71 15.67 11.48
N ASN A 114 14.57 14.99 11.31
CA ASN A 114 13.87 14.35 12.41
C ASN A 114 13.60 15.34 13.56
N VAL A 115 13.41 16.64 13.22
CA VAL A 115 13.36 17.76 14.18
C VAL A 115 12.17 17.60 15.15
N PHE A 116 11.13 16.90 14.70
CA PHE A 116 9.96 16.56 15.51
C PHE A 116 10.00 15.15 16.10
N SER A 117 11.00 14.34 15.78
CA SER A 117 11.16 13.04 16.43
C SER A 117 11.83 13.24 17.80
N PRO A 118 11.32 12.61 18.88
CA PRO A 118 12.01 12.60 20.17
C PRO A 118 13.40 11.99 20.00
N SER A 119 14.43 12.56 20.64
CA SER A 119 15.78 12.00 20.58
C SER A 119 15.78 10.55 21.08
N LEU A 120 16.61 9.70 20.47
CA LEU A 120 16.73 8.28 20.84
C LEU A 120 16.95 8.08 22.34
N THR A 121 17.67 9.00 22.99
CA THR A 121 17.90 8.99 24.44
C THR A 121 16.60 9.13 25.23
N SER A 122 15.72 10.05 24.83
CA SER A 122 14.41 10.24 25.50
C SER A 122 13.46 9.07 25.27
N LEU A 123 13.61 8.39 24.12
CA LEU A 123 12.82 7.21 23.81
C LEU A 123 13.31 5.99 24.61
N GLN A 124 14.63 5.83 24.73
CA GLN A 124 15.25 4.80 25.57
C GLN A 124 14.82 4.95 27.03
N GLU A 125 14.86 6.16 27.58
CA GLU A 125 14.43 6.42 28.96
C GLU A 125 12.97 6.05 29.19
N LYS A 126 12.07 6.36 28.24
CA LYS A 126 10.66 5.96 28.33
C LYS A 126 10.46 4.44 28.34
N TYR A 127 11.16 3.70 27.49
CA TYR A 127 11.02 2.24 27.48
C TYR A 127 11.65 1.58 28.72
N MET A 128 12.77 2.13 29.21
CA MET A 128 13.39 1.69 30.46
C MET A 128 12.47 1.96 31.66
N ALA A 129 11.76 3.10 31.68
CA ALA A 129 10.79 3.43 32.72
C ALA A 129 9.58 2.47 32.74
N VAL A 130 9.24 1.83 31.62
CA VAL A 130 8.19 0.80 31.51
C VAL A 130 8.70 -0.59 31.96
N GLY A 131 10.01 -0.74 32.22
CA GLY A 131 10.61 -1.97 32.72
C GLY A 131 11.21 -2.88 31.65
N PHE A 132 11.36 -2.41 30.41
CA PHE A 132 12.11 -3.14 29.39
C PHE A 132 13.61 -3.14 29.73
N SER A 133 14.29 -4.26 29.43
CA SER A 133 15.75 -4.33 29.57
C SER A 133 16.43 -3.52 28.45
N GLU A 134 17.58 -2.92 28.74
CA GLU A 134 18.33 -2.08 27.80
C GLU A 134 18.56 -2.76 26.45
N LYS A 135 18.86 -4.07 26.45
CA LYS A 135 19.06 -4.85 25.22
C LYS A 135 17.79 -4.97 24.38
N GLN A 136 16.64 -5.23 25.01
CA GLN A 136 15.34 -5.28 24.31
C GLN A 136 14.97 -3.92 23.73
N VAL A 137 15.26 -2.84 24.45
CA VAL A 137 15.01 -1.47 23.97
C VAL A 137 15.87 -1.17 22.74
N LEU A 138 17.15 -1.55 22.75
CA LEU A 138 18.02 -1.40 21.60
C LEU A 138 17.54 -2.22 20.39
N ASP A 139 17.08 -3.44 20.61
CA ASP A 139 16.52 -4.28 19.54
C ASP A 139 15.22 -3.68 18.97
N PHE A 140 14.33 -3.16 19.82
CA PHE A 140 13.12 -2.48 19.36
C PHE A 140 13.40 -1.18 18.62
N ILE A 141 14.38 -0.39 19.08
CA ILE A 141 14.81 0.82 18.37
C ILE A 141 15.43 0.45 17.02
N ALA A 142 16.28 -0.58 16.98
CA ALA A 142 16.88 -1.05 15.73
C ALA A 142 15.83 -1.57 14.76
N GLN A 143 14.85 -2.34 15.25
CA GLN A 143 13.74 -2.83 14.44
C GLN A 143 12.86 -1.68 13.93
N LYS A 144 12.64 -0.64 14.75
CA LYS A 144 11.83 0.51 14.36
C LYS A 144 12.52 1.40 13.33
N GLU A 145 13.82 1.65 13.49
CA GLU A 145 14.55 2.57 12.59
C GLU A 145 15.09 1.91 11.33
N PHE A 146 15.48 0.64 11.41
CA PHE A 146 16.05 -0.07 10.28
C PHE A 146 15.06 -1.07 9.65
N GLY A 147 13.92 -1.33 10.29
CA GLY A 147 12.96 -2.34 9.85
C GLY A 147 13.49 -3.77 9.89
N ILE A 148 14.73 -3.98 10.36
CA ILE A 148 15.37 -5.28 10.45
C ILE A 148 14.76 -5.98 11.67
N SER A 149 13.85 -6.93 11.45
CA SER A 149 13.44 -7.85 12.49
C SER A 149 14.63 -8.77 12.79
N ILE A 150 15.43 -8.40 13.78
CA ILE A 150 16.36 -9.34 14.39
C ILE A 150 15.47 -10.25 15.22
N GLN A 151 14.97 -11.33 14.62
CA GLN A 151 14.44 -12.46 15.38
C GLN A 151 15.61 -13.01 16.18
N ALA A 152 15.83 -12.42 17.36
CA ALA A 152 16.70 -12.97 18.35
C ALA A 152 16.07 -14.30 18.75
N ASN A 153 16.62 -15.38 18.22
CA ASN A 153 16.34 -16.78 18.60
C ASN A 153 16.64 -17.06 20.10
N SER A 154 16.62 -16.06 20.97
CA SER A 154 17.00 -16.14 22.38
C SER A 154 15.86 -16.62 23.29
N VAL A 155 14.62 -16.76 22.80
CA VAL A 155 13.51 -17.26 23.65
C VAL A 155 13.47 -18.80 23.71
N VAL A 156 14.10 -19.53 22.78
CA VAL A 156 14.11 -21.01 22.82
C VAL A 156 15.25 -21.58 23.70
N ALA A 157 16.23 -20.76 24.09
CA ALA A 157 17.34 -21.22 24.93
C ALA A 157 16.98 -21.38 26.43
N ALA A 158 15.86 -20.81 26.91
CA ALA A 158 15.49 -20.88 28.32
C ALA A 158 14.51 -22.02 28.68
N GLN A 159 13.90 -22.69 27.69
CA GLN A 159 12.96 -23.80 27.93
C GLN A 159 13.53 -25.19 27.57
N GLY A 160 14.72 -25.25 26.95
CA GLY A 160 15.39 -26.52 26.59
C GLY A 160 16.15 -27.20 27.75
N GLU A 161 16.51 -26.49 28.81
CA GLU A 161 17.38 -27.05 29.86
C GLU A 161 16.63 -27.76 31.01
N ILE A 162 15.29 -27.64 31.06
CA ILE A 162 14.48 -28.33 32.08
C ILE A 162 13.99 -29.71 31.58
N ALA A 163 13.98 -29.96 30.27
CA ALA A 163 13.51 -31.23 29.70
C ALA A 163 14.56 -32.36 29.66
N LEU A 164 15.86 -32.07 29.83
CA LEU A 164 16.94 -33.07 29.75
C LEU A 164 17.40 -33.63 31.12
N LYS A 165 16.89 -33.12 32.25
CA LYS A 165 17.20 -33.69 33.58
C LYS A 165 16.19 -34.73 34.08
N ASN A 166 14.99 -34.79 33.51
CA ASN A 166 13.95 -35.74 33.95
C ASN A 166 13.93 -37.07 33.20
N LYS A 167 14.84 -37.31 32.25
CA LYS A 167 14.91 -38.58 31.50
C LYS A 167 16.12 -39.47 31.86
N LEU A 168 16.82 -39.17 32.95
CA LEU A 168 18.01 -39.91 33.39
C LEU A 168 17.81 -40.65 34.72
N HIS A 169 16.65 -41.27 34.95
CA HIS A 169 16.46 -42.23 36.04
C HIS A 169 15.39 -43.28 35.67
N SER A 170 15.70 -44.19 34.75
CA SER A 170 15.15 -45.56 34.72
C SER A 170 15.66 -46.35 33.50
N ASN A 171 16.66 -47.18 33.77
CA ASN A 171 16.97 -48.49 33.19
C ASN A 171 18.44 -48.66 32.75
N PRO A 172 19.13 -49.70 33.26
CA PRO A 172 20.48 -50.01 32.88
C PRO A 172 20.53 -50.95 31.65
N SER A 173 21.68 -50.93 31.00
CA SER A 173 22.20 -51.90 30.02
C SER A 173 21.65 -51.84 28.59
N LEU A 174 22.23 -50.96 27.77
CA LEU A 174 22.58 -51.31 26.40
C LEU A 174 23.98 -50.80 26.08
N ASN A 175 24.83 -51.76 25.70
CA ASN A 175 26.24 -51.62 25.39
C ASN A 175 26.38 -51.06 23.96
N PHE A 176 26.68 -49.77 23.82
CA PHE A 176 26.90 -49.14 22.51
C PHE A 176 28.39 -48.85 22.32
N ASN A 177 28.98 -49.53 21.35
CA ASN A 177 30.39 -49.48 21.02
C ASN A 177 30.68 -48.22 20.19
N SER A 178 31.38 -47.27 20.79
CA SER A 178 31.67 -45.94 20.24
C SER A 178 32.96 -45.95 19.42
N ASN A 179 32.86 -45.99 18.10
CA ASN A 179 33.95 -45.65 17.19
C ASN A 179 33.41 -44.91 15.96
N SER A 180 33.04 -43.64 16.13
CA SER A 180 32.80 -42.74 14.99
C SER A 180 33.51 -41.41 15.22
N LYS A 181 34.59 -41.25 14.47
CA LYS A 181 35.47 -40.10 14.34
C LYS A 181 34.67 -38.89 13.86
N LEU A 182 34.38 -37.97 14.77
CA LEU A 182 33.68 -36.71 14.51
C LEU A 182 34.60 -35.79 13.69
N ARG A 183 34.26 -35.57 12.41
CA ARG A 183 34.84 -34.50 11.59
C ARG A 183 34.07 -33.23 11.92
N GLU A 184 34.77 -32.24 12.48
CA GLU A 184 34.32 -30.85 12.53
C GLU A 184 34.20 -30.30 11.11
N THR A 185 33.00 -30.35 10.54
CA THR A 185 32.67 -29.50 9.40
C THR A 185 32.19 -28.15 9.93
N LYS A 186 33.05 -27.14 9.78
CA LYS A 186 32.79 -25.72 9.99
C LYS A 186 31.65 -25.25 9.10
N ILE A 187 30.42 -25.30 9.60
CA ILE A 187 29.25 -24.75 8.92
C ILE A 187 29.31 -23.22 9.07
N LYS A 188 29.54 -22.52 7.95
CA LYS A 188 29.33 -21.08 7.86
C LYS A 188 27.82 -20.82 7.98
N PRO A 189 27.36 -19.94 8.88
CA PRO A 189 25.96 -19.53 8.89
C PRO A 189 25.69 -18.72 7.63
N LEU A 190 24.91 -19.30 6.71
CA LEU A 190 24.34 -18.60 5.57
C LEU A 190 23.13 -17.82 6.09
N VAL A 191 23.34 -16.58 6.48
CA VAL A 191 22.26 -15.64 6.78
C VAL A 191 21.65 -15.23 5.44
N MET A 192 20.57 -15.90 5.04
CA MET A 192 19.71 -15.38 3.99
C MET A 192 18.88 -14.25 4.60
N ALA A 193 19.27 -13.00 4.30
CA ALA A 193 18.42 -11.85 4.53
C ALA A 193 17.26 -11.93 3.54
N ASN A 194 16.09 -12.39 4.00
CA ASN A 194 14.87 -12.30 3.22
C ASN A 194 14.36 -10.85 3.30
N SER A 195 14.66 -10.05 2.28
CA SER A 195 14.41 -8.59 2.23
C SER A 195 13.02 -8.22 1.68
N GLN A 196 12.02 -9.10 1.82
CA GLN A 196 10.67 -8.84 1.27
C GLN A 196 9.60 -8.45 2.31
N VAL A 197 9.93 -8.42 3.61
CA VAL A 197 8.95 -8.08 4.66
C VAL A 197 9.12 -6.66 5.18
N ILE A 198 9.16 -5.63 4.32
CA ILE A 198 8.99 -4.23 4.78
C ILE A 198 8.34 -3.36 3.68
N LYS A 199 7.05 -3.59 3.42
CA LYS A 199 6.12 -2.55 2.93
C LYS A 199 4.83 -2.46 3.73
N GLN A 200 4.65 -3.32 4.73
CA GLN A 200 3.51 -3.26 5.64
C GLN A 200 4.03 -2.78 6.98
N HIS A 201 3.73 -1.54 7.36
CA HIS A 201 3.50 -1.04 8.73
C HIS A 201 3.54 0.50 8.72
N SER A 202 2.56 1.11 8.04
CA SER A 202 2.09 2.46 8.34
C SER A 202 0.56 2.55 8.19
N SER A 203 -0.16 1.51 8.60
CA SER A 203 -1.63 1.51 8.65
C SER A 203 -2.14 0.56 9.74
N VAL A 204 -1.65 0.70 10.97
CA VAL A 204 -2.12 -0.08 12.14
C VAL A 204 -3.49 0.43 12.66
N LEU A 205 -4.18 1.31 11.93
CA LEU A 205 -5.54 1.75 12.24
C LEU A 205 -6.60 1.29 11.23
N PHE A 206 -6.21 0.52 10.22
CA PHE A 206 -7.16 -0.09 9.29
C PHE A 206 -6.77 -1.55 9.06
N SER A 207 -7.11 -2.42 10.00
CA SER A 207 -7.56 -3.77 9.63
C SER A 207 -8.91 -3.60 8.92
N ALA A 208 -8.89 -2.96 7.75
CA ALA A 208 -10.02 -3.07 6.85
C ALA A 208 -10.13 -4.56 6.50
N PRO A 209 -11.35 -5.11 6.41
CA PRO A 209 -11.52 -6.43 5.82
C PRO A 209 -10.74 -6.46 4.50
N VAL A 210 -10.20 -7.62 4.15
CA VAL A 210 -9.65 -7.85 2.80
C VAL A 210 -10.84 -7.72 1.85
N GLU A 211 -11.20 -6.48 1.50
CA GLU A 211 -12.00 -6.23 0.33
C GLU A 211 -11.18 -6.82 -0.81
N LEU A 212 -11.79 -7.70 -1.60
CA LEU A 212 -11.23 -8.23 -2.84
C LEU A 212 -11.18 -7.10 -3.90
N SER A 213 -10.79 -5.89 -3.47
CA SER A 213 -10.44 -4.75 -4.28
C SER A 213 -9.39 -5.21 -5.28
N GLY A 214 -9.70 -5.08 -6.56
CA GLY A 214 -8.90 -5.67 -7.63
C GLY A 214 -9.71 -6.49 -8.62
N CYS A 215 -10.85 -7.08 -8.22
CA CYS A 215 -11.64 -7.92 -9.13
C CYS A 215 -12.17 -7.15 -10.35
N ASP A 216 -12.59 -5.90 -10.17
CA ASP A 216 -13.05 -5.02 -11.27
C ASP A 216 -11.88 -4.69 -12.22
N GLU A 217 -10.67 -4.52 -11.68
CA GLU A 217 -9.46 -4.22 -12.44
C GLU A 217 -8.97 -5.43 -13.25
N VAL A 218 -9.01 -6.64 -12.68
CA VAL A 218 -8.61 -7.88 -13.38
C VAL A 218 -9.74 -8.49 -14.22
N GLU A 219 -10.98 -8.03 -14.10
CA GLU A 219 -12.14 -8.56 -14.84
C GLU A 219 -11.86 -8.62 -16.35
N SER A 220 -11.28 -7.55 -16.89
CA SER A 220 -10.93 -7.40 -18.30
C SER A 220 -9.80 -8.31 -18.80
N THR A 221 -9.11 -9.01 -17.90
CA THR A 221 -8.00 -9.91 -18.25
C THR A 221 -8.53 -11.29 -18.61
N ASP A 222 -8.37 -11.70 -19.87
CA ASP A 222 -8.91 -12.97 -20.39
C ASP A 222 -7.85 -13.84 -21.09
N ALA A 223 -8.29 -15.00 -21.59
CA ALA A 223 -7.42 -15.97 -22.24
C ALA A 223 -6.87 -15.52 -23.62
N SER A 224 -7.44 -14.47 -24.22
CA SER A 224 -7.02 -13.93 -25.51
C SER A 224 -5.70 -13.15 -25.41
N LEU A 225 -5.39 -12.64 -24.22
CA LEU A 225 -4.16 -11.90 -23.95
C LEU A 225 -2.92 -12.82 -23.91
N PRO A 226 -1.74 -12.29 -24.29
CA PRO A 226 -0.47 -12.98 -24.09
C PRO A 226 -0.15 -13.10 -22.60
N LEU A 227 0.68 -14.09 -22.23
CA LEU A 227 1.01 -14.39 -20.84
C LEU A 227 1.61 -13.18 -20.11
N GLU A 228 2.48 -12.43 -20.79
CA GLU A 228 3.16 -11.27 -20.23
C GLU A 228 2.17 -10.14 -19.87
N GLU A 229 1.12 -9.97 -20.67
CA GLU A 229 0.07 -8.97 -20.40
C GLU A 229 -0.84 -9.42 -19.26
N VAL A 230 -1.17 -10.71 -19.18
CA VAL A 230 -1.91 -11.27 -18.04
C VAL A 230 -1.12 -11.07 -16.74
N LEU A 231 0.17 -11.40 -16.71
CA LEU A 231 1.02 -11.18 -15.54
C LEU A 231 1.08 -9.71 -15.14
N ASN A 232 1.35 -8.82 -16.11
CA ASN A 232 1.44 -7.39 -15.87
C ASN A 232 0.12 -6.80 -15.34
N ASN A 233 -1.05 -7.26 -15.80
CA ASN A 233 -2.33 -6.78 -15.28
C ASN A 233 -2.53 -7.14 -13.80
N PHE A 234 -2.12 -8.34 -13.39
CA PHE A 234 -2.20 -8.74 -11.97
C PHE A 234 -1.18 -7.99 -11.12
N GLU A 235 0.05 -7.78 -11.62
CA GLU A 235 1.06 -6.95 -10.95
C GLU A 235 0.59 -5.49 -10.78
N LEU A 236 -0.01 -4.90 -11.82
CA LEU A 236 -0.53 -3.53 -11.78
C LEU A 236 -1.74 -3.36 -10.86
N THR A 237 -2.52 -4.42 -10.66
CA THR A 237 -3.64 -4.42 -9.70
C THR A 237 -3.13 -4.27 -8.26
N GLY A 238 -1.93 -4.79 -7.97
CA GLY A 238 -1.30 -4.66 -6.66
C GLY A 238 -1.88 -5.62 -5.61
N GLY A 239 -1.37 -5.50 -4.38
CA GLY A 239 -1.91 -6.23 -3.22
C GLY A 239 -1.79 -7.74 -3.37
N VAL A 240 -2.88 -8.47 -3.09
CA VAL A 240 -2.91 -9.94 -3.18
C VAL A 240 -2.75 -10.47 -4.61
N TRP A 241 -3.06 -9.65 -5.63
CA TRP A 241 -2.92 -10.03 -7.04
C TRP A 241 -1.47 -9.93 -7.53
N GLU A 242 -0.74 -8.91 -7.09
CA GLU A 242 0.71 -8.77 -7.33
C GLU A 242 1.47 -9.94 -6.70
N GLU A 243 1.11 -10.31 -5.48
CA GLU A 243 1.74 -11.44 -4.79
C GLU A 243 1.40 -12.77 -5.46
N LEU A 244 0.15 -12.96 -5.90
CA LEU A 244 -0.23 -14.11 -6.71
C LEU A 244 0.61 -14.20 -8.01
N ALA A 245 0.78 -13.09 -8.74
CA ALA A 245 1.59 -13.05 -9.95
C ALA A 245 3.06 -13.40 -9.66
N ALA A 246 3.62 -12.91 -8.56
CA ALA A 246 4.98 -13.22 -8.13
C ALA A 246 5.17 -14.71 -7.81
N VAL A 247 4.22 -15.33 -7.09
CA VAL A 247 4.29 -16.77 -6.76
C VAL A 247 4.12 -17.63 -8.01
N VAL A 248 3.14 -17.31 -8.87
CA VAL A 248 2.89 -18.08 -10.09
C VAL A 248 4.06 -17.98 -11.07
N SER A 249 4.66 -16.80 -11.24
CA SER A 249 5.80 -16.61 -12.14
C SER A 249 7.05 -17.37 -11.70
N THR A 250 7.21 -17.63 -10.40
CA THR A 250 8.38 -18.30 -9.82
C THR A 250 8.20 -19.81 -9.67
N GLU A 251 7.01 -20.28 -9.31
CA GLU A 251 6.76 -21.69 -8.98
C GLU A 251 6.12 -22.51 -10.11
N VAL A 252 5.49 -21.87 -11.09
CA VAL A 252 4.72 -22.55 -12.14
C VAL A 252 5.43 -22.43 -13.49
N ALA A 253 5.39 -23.50 -14.29
CA ALA A 253 5.94 -23.49 -15.65
C ALA A 253 5.18 -22.52 -16.57
N GLN A 254 5.89 -21.80 -17.44
CA GLN A 254 5.33 -20.69 -18.25
C GLN A 254 4.09 -21.07 -19.07
N ASP A 255 4.02 -22.30 -19.59
CA ASP A 255 2.89 -22.80 -20.37
C ASP A 255 1.60 -22.94 -19.56
N LYS A 256 1.71 -23.06 -18.23
CA LYS A 256 0.59 -23.23 -17.30
C LYS A 256 0.22 -21.97 -16.54
N GLN A 257 1.13 -21.00 -16.42
CA GLN A 257 0.94 -19.76 -15.66
C GLN A 257 -0.36 -19.04 -16.04
N LYS A 258 -0.60 -18.84 -17.34
CA LYS A 258 -1.80 -18.11 -17.82
C LYS A 258 -3.10 -18.79 -17.39
N LEU A 259 -3.22 -20.09 -17.62
CA LEU A 259 -4.43 -20.85 -17.31
C LEU A 259 -4.70 -20.88 -15.80
N LEU A 260 -3.66 -21.07 -15.00
CA LEU A 260 -3.74 -21.10 -13.55
C LEU A 260 -4.16 -19.74 -12.96
N MET A 261 -3.58 -18.63 -13.42
CA MET A 261 -3.95 -17.29 -12.96
C MET A 261 -5.41 -16.95 -13.29
N LEU A 262 -5.84 -17.21 -14.52
CA LEU A 262 -7.23 -16.95 -14.94
C LEU A 262 -8.22 -17.83 -14.16
N THR A 263 -7.87 -19.09 -13.90
CA THR A 263 -8.72 -19.98 -13.09
C THR A 263 -8.87 -19.48 -11.66
N ILE A 264 -7.79 -19.01 -11.04
CA ILE A 264 -7.83 -18.44 -9.68
C ILE A 264 -8.65 -17.14 -9.69
N LYS A 265 -8.43 -16.26 -10.68
CA LYS A 265 -9.19 -15.02 -10.84
C LYS A 265 -10.69 -15.29 -10.90
N ASP A 266 -11.11 -16.17 -11.81
CA ASP A 266 -12.51 -16.48 -12.02
C ASP A 266 -13.13 -17.12 -10.75
N ALA A 267 -12.38 -17.96 -10.03
CA ALA A 267 -12.86 -18.58 -8.80
C ALA A 267 -12.96 -17.58 -7.62
N VAL A 268 -11.97 -16.69 -7.46
CA VAL A 268 -11.89 -15.71 -6.38
C VAL A 268 -12.90 -14.59 -6.58
N CYS A 269 -13.07 -14.09 -7.81
CA CYS A 269 -13.98 -12.98 -8.12
C CYS A 269 -15.47 -13.36 -8.14
N MET A 270 -15.82 -14.64 -7.95
CA MET A 270 -17.20 -15.06 -7.67
C MET A 270 -17.63 -14.83 -6.22
N ILE A 271 -16.72 -14.39 -5.36
CA ILE A 271 -16.98 -14.18 -3.93
C ILE A 271 -16.93 -12.69 -3.60
N ASP A 272 -17.93 -12.20 -2.87
CA ASP A 272 -17.92 -10.83 -2.35
C ASP A 272 -16.99 -10.68 -1.13
N GLN A 273 -17.11 -11.58 -0.14
CA GLN A 273 -16.33 -11.54 1.11
C GLN A 273 -16.09 -12.93 1.71
N VAL A 274 -14.91 -13.14 2.29
CA VAL A 274 -14.56 -14.34 3.05
C VAL A 274 -14.40 -13.99 4.53
N LYS A 275 -15.00 -14.79 5.42
CA LYS A 275 -14.81 -14.66 6.87
C LYS A 275 -13.44 -15.19 7.27
N MET A 276 -12.67 -14.42 8.04
CA MET A 276 -11.33 -14.81 8.51
C MET A 276 -11.33 -16.15 9.29
N GLU A 277 -12.39 -16.42 10.06
CA GLU A 277 -12.56 -17.69 10.79
C GLU A 277 -12.51 -18.92 9.87
N SER A 278 -13.04 -18.80 8.64
CA SER A 278 -13.00 -19.87 7.64
C SER A 278 -11.59 -20.13 7.11
N CYS A 279 -10.78 -19.08 6.99
CA CYS A 279 -9.38 -19.17 6.56
C CYS A 279 -8.51 -19.92 7.57
N GLU A 280 -8.67 -19.60 8.86
CA GLU A 280 -7.89 -20.24 9.94
C GLU A 280 -8.25 -21.73 10.06
N ALA A 281 -9.54 -22.08 9.99
CA ALA A 281 -10.00 -23.45 10.11
C ALA A 281 -9.50 -24.35 8.97
N LEU A 282 -9.38 -23.83 7.74
CA LEU A 282 -8.95 -24.60 6.58
C LEU A 282 -7.43 -24.73 6.47
N THR A 283 -6.65 -23.80 7.02
CA THR A 283 -5.18 -23.78 6.92
C THR A 283 -4.48 -25.10 7.24
N PRO A 284 -4.81 -25.85 8.32
CA PRO A 284 -4.15 -27.13 8.59
C PRO A 284 -4.43 -28.21 7.53
N LEU A 285 -5.56 -28.14 6.82
CA LEU A 285 -5.96 -29.13 5.82
C LEU A 285 -5.14 -29.03 4.53
N PHE A 286 -4.72 -27.81 4.17
CA PHE A 286 -3.96 -27.57 2.94
C PHE A 286 -2.53 -28.12 2.96
N ALA A 287 -2.00 -28.46 4.14
CA ALA A 287 -0.60 -28.85 4.32
C ALA A 287 -0.27 -30.30 3.92
N GLN A 288 -1.23 -31.24 3.91
CA GLN A 288 -0.90 -32.67 3.89
C GLN A 288 -1.83 -33.57 3.06
N ILE A 289 -2.74 -33.01 2.27
CA ILE A 289 -3.83 -33.78 1.65
C ILE A 289 -3.73 -33.75 0.12
N SER A 290 -4.15 -34.85 -0.54
CA SER A 290 -4.35 -34.93 -1.99
C SER A 290 -5.49 -34.04 -2.47
N TYR A 291 -5.55 -33.72 -3.76
CA TYR A 291 -6.59 -32.84 -4.30
C TYR A 291 -8.01 -33.37 -4.00
N GLN A 292 -8.29 -34.64 -4.28
CA GLN A 292 -9.62 -35.22 -4.12
C GLN A 292 -10.11 -35.21 -2.67
N SER A 293 -9.23 -35.53 -1.72
CA SER A 293 -9.59 -35.51 -0.30
C SER A 293 -9.77 -34.09 0.21
N LEU A 294 -8.98 -33.13 -0.28
CA LEU A 294 -9.14 -31.72 0.07
C LEU A 294 -10.44 -31.15 -0.52
N LEU A 295 -10.73 -31.46 -1.78
CA LEU A 295 -11.95 -31.03 -2.48
C LEU A 295 -13.21 -31.46 -1.73
N ALA A 296 -13.28 -32.72 -1.29
CA ALA A 296 -14.41 -33.22 -0.51
C ALA A 296 -14.64 -32.46 0.80
N VAL A 297 -13.57 -32.06 1.49
CA VAL A 297 -13.67 -31.29 2.74
C VAL A 297 -14.03 -29.83 2.48
N VAL A 298 -13.46 -29.22 1.45
CA VAL A 298 -13.67 -27.80 1.11
C VAL A 298 -15.10 -27.56 0.60
N ILE A 299 -15.67 -28.51 -0.17
CA ILE A 299 -17.07 -28.45 -0.63
C ILE A 299 -18.06 -28.53 0.55
N ASP A 300 -17.77 -29.31 1.58
CA ASP A 300 -18.66 -29.50 2.75
C ASP A 300 -18.52 -28.36 3.78
N TYR A 301 -17.50 -27.51 3.66
CA TYR A 301 -17.15 -26.52 4.68
C TYR A 301 -18.11 -25.31 4.70
N ASN A 302 -18.25 -24.60 3.58
CA ASN A 302 -19.23 -23.51 3.40
C ASN A 302 -19.50 -23.21 1.91
N GLU A 303 -20.57 -22.45 1.64
CA GLU A 303 -21.01 -22.09 0.27
C GLU A 303 -19.95 -21.29 -0.52
N THR A 304 -19.20 -20.42 0.17
CA THR A 304 -18.14 -19.60 -0.42
C THR A 304 -17.00 -20.46 -0.97
N TRP A 305 -16.46 -21.36 -0.16
CA TRP A 305 -15.39 -22.28 -0.55
C TRP A 305 -15.88 -23.36 -1.51
N GLN A 306 -17.14 -23.79 -1.40
CA GLN A 306 -17.76 -24.67 -2.38
C GLN A 306 -17.75 -24.04 -3.78
N THR A 307 -18.06 -22.74 -3.88
CA THR A 307 -18.05 -22.00 -5.15
C THR A 307 -16.64 -21.98 -5.75
N VAL A 308 -15.62 -21.61 -4.96
CA VAL A 308 -14.22 -21.60 -5.39
C VAL A 308 -13.75 -22.97 -5.84
N ALA A 309 -14.01 -23.99 -5.03
CA ALA A 309 -13.54 -25.33 -5.29
C ALA A 309 -14.19 -25.93 -6.55
N THR A 310 -15.49 -25.66 -6.75
CA THR A 310 -16.22 -26.08 -7.96
C THR A 310 -15.72 -25.36 -9.20
N ALA A 311 -15.43 -24.05 -9.11
CA ALA A 311 -14.85 -23.29 -10.21
C ALA A 311 -13.48 -23.85 -10.64
N ILE A 312 -12.63 -24.19 -9.66
CA ILE A 312 -11.31 -24.79 -9.92
C ILE A 312 -11.44 -26.23 -10.46
N ASP A 313 -12.36 -27.04 -9.93
CA ASP A 313 -12.56 -28.42 -10.39
C ASP A 313 -13.09 -28.52 -11.83
N ASN A 314 -13.88 -27.53 -12.25
CA ASN A 314 -14.39 -27.41 -13.62
C ASN A 314 -13.31 -26.95 -14.63
N SER A 315 -12.13 -26.55 -14.19
CA SER A 315 -11.04 -26.11 -15.08
C SER A 315 -10.38 -27.27 -15.83
N THR A 316 -9.67 -26.97 -16.91
CA THR A 316 -8.91 -27.98 -17.69
C THR A 316 -7.53 -28.29 -17.09
N LEU A 317 -7.24 -27.83 -15.86
CA LEU A 317 -5.98 -28.05 -15.18
C LEU A 317 -5.80 -29.52 -14.78
N ASP A 318 -4.53 -29.96 -14.68
CA ASP A 318 -4.22 -31.27 -14.14
C ASP A 318 -4.42 -31.32 -12.62
N GLU A 319 -4.43 -32.52 -12.03
CA GLU A 319 -4.73 -32.70 -10.60
C GLU A 319 -3.75 -31.94 -9.68
N TYR A 320 -2.47 -31.84 -10.09
CA TYR A 320 -1.46 -31.11 -9.32
C TYR A 320 -1.70 -29.60 -9.39
N ASP A 321 -1.95 -29.07 -10.58
CA ASP A 321 -2.22 -27.66 -10.80
C ASP A 321 -3.54 -27.22 -10.16
N ARG A 322 -4.55 -28.09 -10.10
CA ARG A 322 -5.81 -27.84 -9.36
C ARG A 322 -5.56 -27.71 -7.86
N LEU A 323 -4.73 -28.58 -7.28
CA LEU A 323 -4.33 -28.48 -5.87
C LEU A 323 -3.57 -27.17 -5.60
N LEU A 324 -2.64 -26.82 -6.48
CA LEU A 324 -1.90 -25.57 -6.39
C LEU A 324 -2.82 -24.35 -6.53
N SER A 325 -3.74 -24.38 -7.49
CA SER A 325 -4.73 -23.30 -7.70
C SER A 325 -5.61 -23.12 -6.47
N LEU A 326 -6.06 -24.20 -5.84
CA LEU A 326 -6.86 -24.12 -4.62
C LEU A 326 -6.07 -23.54 -3.44
N ARG A 327 -4.77 -23.88 -3.32
CA ARG A 327 -3.87 -23.28 -2.32
C ARG A 327 -3.65 -21.80 -2.54
N LEU A 328 -3.39 -21.41 -3.79
CA LEU A 328 -3.16 -20.02 -4.14
C LEU A 328 -4.43 -19.18 -4.01
N ALA A 329 -5.59 -19.68 -4.45
CA ALA A 329 -6.88 -19.05 -4.18
C ALA A 329 -7.12 -18.88 -2.68
N LYS A 330 -6.70 -19.86 -1.85
CA LYS A 330 -6.77 -19.73 -0.40
C LYS A 330 -5.94 -18.55 0.11
N ASN A 331 -4.70 -18.44 -0.35
CA ASN A 331 -3.83 -17.34 0.05
C ASN A 331 -4.33 -15.99 -0.49
N THR A 332 -4.87 -15.93 -1.70
CA THR A 332 -5.45 -14.70 -2.26
C THR A 332 -6.66 -14.23 -1.45
N LEU A 333 -7.57 -15.14 -1.05
CA LEU A 333 -8.77 -14.81 -0.27
C LEU A 333 -8.47 -14.49 1.21
N CYS A 334 -7.45 -15.12 1.78
CA CYS A 334 -7.15 -15.05 3.21
C CYS A 334 -5.96 -14.13 3.55
N GLY A 335 -5.27 -13.59 2.54
CA GLY A 335 -3.94 -13.02 2.67
C GLY A 335 -2.86 -14.11 2.64
N PHE A 336 -1.69 -13.73 2.12
CA PHE A 336 -0.47 -14.55 2.16
C PHE A 336 0.18 -14.51 3.54
#